data_AF-A0A2T0UEX7-F1
#
_entry.id   AF-A0A2T0UEX7-F1
#
_cell.length_a   1.000
_cell.length_b   1.000
_cell.length_c   1.000
_cell.angle_alpha   90.00
_cell.angle_beta   90.00
_cell.angle_gamma   90.00
#
_symmetry.space_group_name_H-M   'P 1'
#
loop_
_entity.id
_entity.type
_entity.pdbx_description
1 polymer ?
#
loop_
_entity_poly.entity_id
_entity_poly.type
_entity_poly.pdbx_seq_one_letter_code
_entity_poly.pdbx_strand_id
1 'polypeptide(L)' 'MEHAPIDTREPVFVGGQPHWLRAEVMRRLGKDRTTLWRWAKRKKITQRYYLGWACYPVAEVVQIETAQQDKEHSNGSN' A
#
# COMPACT_ATOMS: atom_id res chain seq x y z
N MET A 1 23.64 6.99 -18.98
CA MET A 1 22.35 7.58 -18.60
C MET A 1 22.11 7.21 -17.15
N GLU A 2 22.44 8.10 -16.21
CA GLU A 2 22.12 7.90 -14.80
C GLU A 2 20.61 8.05 -14.63
N HIS A 3 19.91 6.94 -14.38
CA HIS A 3 18.52 7.02 -13.94
C HIS A 3 18.54 7.55 -12.51
N ALA A 4 17.99 8.75 -12.30
CA ALA A 4 17.77 9.29 -10.96
C ALA A 4 17.08 8.22 -10.09
N PRO A 5 17.50 8.01 -8.84
CA PRO A 5 16.90 7.00 -7.98
C PRO A 5 15.42 7.35 -7.81
N ILE A 6 14.55 6.47 -8.28
CA ILE A 6 13.09 6.58 -8.06
C ILE A 6 12.90 6.57 -6.55
N ASP A 7 12.41 7.67 -5.96
CA ASP A 7 12.03 7.67 -4.56
C ASP A 7 10.81 6.77 -4.40
N THR A 8 11.06 5.58 -3.86
CA THR A 8 10.01 4.57 -3.65
C THR A 8 8.97 4.97 -2.60
N ARG A 9 9.17 6.10 -1.91
CA ARG A 9 8.24 6.67 -0.93
C ARG A 9 7.19 7.57 -1.56
N GLU A 10 7.45 8.08 -2.77
CA GLU A 10 6.48 8.89 -3.48
C GLU A 10 5.45 8.03 -4.21
N PRO A 11 4.18 8.47 -4.27
CA PRO A 11 3.18 7.79 -5.06
C PRO A 11 3.48 7.92 -6.55
N VAL A 12 3.38 6.80 -7.26
CA VAL A 12 3.40 6.75 -8.73
C VAL A 12 1.98 6.89 -9.26
N PHE A 13 1.80 7.51 -10.41
CA PHE A 13 0.48 7.70 -11.01
C PHE A 13 0.20 6.62 -12.06
N VAL A 14 -0.90 5.87 -11.87
CA VAL A 14 -1.38 4.85 -12.83
C VAL A 14 -2.83 5.20 -13.18
N GLY A 15 -3.08 5.49 -14.46
CA GLY A 15 -4.42 5.88 -14.93
C GLY A 15 -4.97 7.14 -14.25
N GLY A 16 -4.10 8.10 -13.91
CA GLY A 16 -4.48 9.34 -13.23
C GLY A 16 -4.71 9.20 -11.71
N GLN A 17 -4.55 8.00 -11.15
CA GLN A 17 -4.71 7.76 -9.71
C GLN A 17 -3.35 7.54 -9.02
N PRO A 18 -3.15 8.09 -7.83
CA PRO A 18 -1.91 7.88 -7.06
C PRO A 18 -1.86 6.48 -6.46
N HIS A 19 -0.72 5.82 -6.59
CA HIS A 19 -0.45 4.48 -6.08
C HIS A 19 0.88 4.44 -5.34
N TRP A 20 0.93 3.78 -4.19
CA TRP A 20 2.19 3.47 -3.54
C TRP A 20 2.78 2.17 -4.06
N LEU A 21 4.10 2.15 -4.21
CA LEU A 21 4.83 0.93 -4.51
C LEU A 21 4.73 -0.04 -3.33
N ARG A 22 4.83 -1.33 -3.62
CA ARG A 22 4.73 -2.41 -2.62
C ARG A 22 5.59 -2.18 -1.38
N ALA A 23 6.83 -1.70 -1.55
CA ALA A 23 7.75 -1.46 -0.44
C ALA A 23 7.17 -0.45 0.57
N GLU A 24 6.61 0.64 0.06
CA GLU A 24 6.00 1.68 0.89
C GLU A 24 4.70 1.21 1.56
N VAL A 25 3.89 0.43 0.84
CA VAL A 25 2.67 -0.18 1.43
C VAL A 25 3.02 -1.16 2.56
N MET A 26 4.07 -1.96 2.38
CA MET A 26 4.56 -2.86 3.43
C MET A 26 5.02 -2.08 4.66
N ARG A 27 5.72 -0.95 4.46
CA ARG A 27 6.19 -0.05 5.53
C ARG A 27 5.02 0.57 6.30
N ARG A 28 4.04 1.14 5.60
CA ARG A 28 2.91 1.84 6.21
C ARG A 28 1.97 0.90 6.96
N LEU A 29 1.62 -0.22 6.35
CA LEU A 29 0.67 -1.17 6.95
C LEU A 29 1.32 -2.15 7.94
N GLY A 30 2.65 -2.14 8.03
CA GLY A 30 3.42 -3.14 8.79
C GLY A 30 3.10 -4.57 8.36
N LYS A 31 2.81 -4.80 7.07
CA LYS A 31 2.46 -6.12 6.51
C LYS A 31 3.49 -6.59 5.51
N ASP A 32 3.70 -7.90 5.48
CA ASP A 32 4.62 -8.52 4.54
C ASP A 32 4.03 -8.67 3.14
N ARG A 33 4.89 -8.99 2.16
CA ARG A 33 4.48 -9.23 0.77
C ARG A 33 3.38 -10.29 0.67
N THR A 34 3.47 -11.36 1.46
CA THR A 34 2.52 -12.49 1.39
C THR A 34 1.14 -12.05 1.83
N THR A 35 1.04 -11.24 2.89
CA THR A 35 -0.22 -10.69 3.37
C THR A 35 -0.86 -9.79 2.33
N LEU A 36 -0.09 -8.88 1.72
CA LEU A 36 -0.60 -8.01 0.65
C LEU A 36 -1.11 -8.82 -0.54
N TRP A 37 -0.38 -9.86 -0.95
CA TRP A 37 -0.83 -10.76 -2.02
C TRP A 37 -2.14 -11.49 -1.66
N ARG A 38 -2.27 -11.99 -0.43
CA ARG A 38 -3.52 -12.62 0.03
C ARG A 38 -4.68 -11.63 0.06
N TRP A 39 -4.44 -10.38 0.46
CA TRP A 39 -5.46 -9.34 0.44
C TRP A 39 -5.90 -8.98 -0.96
N ALA A 40 -4.95 -8.88 -1.91
CA ALA A 40 -5.26 -8.70 -3.31
C ALA A 40 -6.11 -9.85 -3.87
N LYS A 41 -5.73 -11.10 -3.57
CA LYS A 41 -6.50 -12.30 -3.95
C LYS A 41 -7.92 -12.29 -3.36
N ARG A 42 -8.09 -11.77 -2.15
CA ARG A 42 -9.39 -11.65 -1.45
C ARG A 42 -10.15 -10.35 -1.79
N LYS A 43 -9.68 -9.55 -2.75
CA LYS A 43 -10.27 -8.26 -3.14
C LYS A 43 -10.41 -7.25 -1.99
N LYS A 44 -9.53 -7.34 -0.98
CA LYS A 44 -9.45 -6.36 0.11
C LYS A 44 -8.67 -5.11 -0.29
N ILE A 45 -7.71 -5.27 -1.21
CA ILE A 45 -6.91 -4.19 -1.79
C ILE A 45 -6.68 -4.51 -3.26
N THR A 46 -6.65 -3.51 -4.11
CA THR A 46 -6.41 -3.62 -5.54
C THR A 46 -4.92 -3.60 -5.81
N GLN A 47 -4.40 -4.66 -6.43
CA GLN A 47 -3.02 -4.70 -6.90
C GLN A 47 -2.97 -4.26 -8.38
N ARG A 48 -2.16 -3.24 -8.66
CA ARG A 48 -1.80 -2.78 -10.01
C ARG A 48 -0.30 -2.97 -10.25
N TYR A 49 0.13 -2.65 -11.46
CA TYR A 49 1.54 -2.71 -11.84
C TYR A 49 1.96 -1.40 -12.50
N TYR A 50 3.11 -0.88 -12.09
CA TYR A 50 3.79 0.26 -12.67
C TYR A 50 5.21 -0.14 -13.02
N LEU A 51 5.56 -0.12 -14.31
CA LEU A 51 6.90 -0.52 -14.81
C LEU A 51 7.37 -1.90 -14.27
N GLY A 52 6.46 -2.86 -14.12
CA GLY A 52 6.76 -4.20 -13.58
C GLY A 52 6.76 -4.30 -12.04
N TRP A 53 6.58 -3.19 -11.33
CA TRP A 53 6.49 -3.15 -9.88
C TRP A 53 5.05 -3.19 -9.42
N ALA A 54 4.75 -4.03 -8.42
CA ALA A 54 3.44 -4.04 -7.79
C ALA A 54 3.19 -2.74 -7.05
N CYS A 55 2.04 -2.12 -7.30
CA CYS A 55 1.60 -0.89 -6.67
C CYS A 55 0.13 -0.99 -6.25
N TYR A 56 -0.26 -0.16 -5.29
CA TYR A 56 -1.59 -0.19 -4.67
C TYR A 56 -2.15 1.23 -4.54
N PRO A 57 -3.45 1.44 -4.79
CA PRO A 57 -4.05 2.77 -4.69
C PRO A 57 -3.84 3.40 -3.31
N VAL A 58 -3.41 4.66 -3.27
CA VAL A 58 -3.17 5.37 -1.99
C VAL A 58 -4.41 5.39 -1.11
N ALA A 59 -5.58 5.67 -1.70
CA ALA A 59 -6.84 5.74 -0.96
C ALA A 59 -7.17 4.44 -0.22
N GLU A 60 -6.96 3.27 -0.85
CA GLU A 60 -7.23 1.98 -0.22
C GLU A 60 -6.21 1.67 0.89
N VAL A 61 -4.93 2.02 0.69
CA VAL A 61 -3.91 1.81 1.71
C VAL A 61 -4.20 2.67 2.94
N VAL A 62 -4.55 3.95 2.75
CA VAL A 62 -4.92 4.87 3.84
C VAL A 62 -6.16 4.36 4.58
N GLN A 63 -7.20 3.89 3.87
CA GLN A 63 -8.38 3.31 4.51
C GLN A 63 -8.03 2.11 5.41
N ILE A 64 -7.11 1.24 4.97
CA ILE A 64 -6.68 0.11 5.78
C ILE A 64 -5.84 0.57 6.98
N GLU A 65 -4.96 1.55 6.79
CA GLU A 65 -4.14 2.14 7.84
C GLU A 65 -5.01 2.73 8.96
N THR A 66 -6.01 3.55 8.60
CA THR A 66 -6.98 4.10 9.56
C THR A 66 -7.79 3.00 10.26
N ALA A 67 -8.30 2.02 9.50
CA ALA A 67 -9.07 0.92 10.08
C ALA A 67 -8.23 0.01 11.02
N GLN A 68 -6.90 -0.01 10.89
CA GLN A 68 -6.01 -0.69 11.83
C GLN A 68 -5.86 0.12 13.12
N GLN A 69 -5.67 1.43 13.00
CA GLN A 69 -5.55 2.33 14.14
C GLN A 69 -6.83 2.35 15.00
N ASP A 70 -8.01 2.37 14.37
CA ASP A 70 -9.30 2.34 15.07
C ASP A 70 -9.46 1.05 15.91
N LYS A 71 -9.00 -0.09 15.39
CA LYS A 71 -9.04 -1.37 16.10
C LYS A 71 -8.08 -1.44 17.27
N GLU A 72 -6.91 -0.84 17.14
CA GLU A 72 -5.94 -0.75 18.23
C GLU A 72 -6.44 0.19 19.34
N HIS A 73 -7.07 1.31 18.98
CA HIS A 73 -7.69 2.22 19.96
C HIS A 73 -8.88 1.59 20.69
N SER A 74 -9.70 0.80 19.98
CA SER A 74 -10.89 0.16 20.57
C SER A 74 -10.55 -0.93 21.60
N ASN A 75 -9.37 -1.54 21.51
CA ASN A 75 -8.94 -2.61 22.41
C ASN A 75 -8.15 -2.10 23.64
N GLY A 76 -7.92 -0.79 23.77
CA GLY A 76 -7.15 -0.17 24.85
C GLY A 76 -7.95 0.42 26.00
N SER A 77 -9.28 0.24 26.01
CA SER A 77 -10.16 0.73 27.09
C SER A 77 -10.72 -0.44 27.89
N ASN A 78 -9.94 -0.98 28.83
CA ASN A 78 -10.46 -1.77 29.94
C ASN A 78 -9.54 -1.67 31.16
#